data_AF-A0A3D6ELC6-F1
#
_entry.id   AF-A0A3D6ELC6-F1
#
_cell.length_a   1.000
_cell.length_b   1.000
_cell.length_c   1.000
_cell.angle_alpha   90.00
_cell.angle_beta   90.00
_cell.angle_gamma   90.00
#
_symmetry.space_group_name_H-M   'P 1'
#
loop_
_entity.id
_entity.type
_entity.pdbx_description
1 polymer ?
#
loop_
_entity_poly.entity_id
_entity_poly.type
_entity_poly.pdbx_seq_one_letter_code
_entity_poly.pdbx_strand_id
1 'polypeptide(L)' 'MPGQVAGIDAIIGGHSHTFLEAPVKVPQTLGETLVFQVGFGGVNLGRMDFVLARGAVKVASGAAMPVLG' A
#
# COMPACT_ATOMS: atom_id res chain seq x y z
N MET A 1 -11.24 10.33 -1.77
CA MET A 1 -10.87 9.41 -0.66
C MET A 1 -10.57 8.03 -1.25
N PRO A 2 -9.62 7.27 -0.65
CA PRO A 2 -9.38 5.89 -1.05
C PRO A 2 -10.70 5.11 -1.03
N GLY A 3 -10.93 4.28 -2.06
CA GLY A 3 -12.14 3.47 -2.23
C GLY A 3 -13.35 4.14 -2.87
N GLN A 4 -13.29 5.45 -3.20
CA GLN A 4 -14.30 6.11 -4.03
C GLN A 4 -14.11 5.87 -5.54
N VAL A 5 -12.92 5.41 -5.94
CA VAL A 5 -12.58 5.09 -7.32
C VAL A 5 -12.39 3.59 -7.43
N ALA A 6 -13.22 2.94 -8.24
CA ALA A 6 -13.14 1.51 -8.46
C ALA A 6 -11.95 1.14 -9.35
N GLY A 7 -11.43 -0.09 -9.18
CA GLY A 7 -10.36 -0.64 -10.02
C GLY A 7 -8.94 -0.25 -9.60
N ILE A 8 -8.76 0.44 -8.47
CA ILE A 8 -7.44 0.69 -7.89
C ILE A 8 -7.16 -0.38 -6.83
N ASP A 9 -6.24 -1.30 -7.12
CA ASP A 9 -5.87 -2.36 -6.18
C ASP A 9 -4.92 -1.87 -5.07
N ALA A 10 -4.04 -0.92 -5.39
CA ALA A 10 -3.08 -0.37 -4.43
C ALA A 10 -2.77 1.11 -4.71
N ILE A 11 -2.54 1.86 -3.63
CA ILE A 11 -2.09 3.25 -3.61
C ILE A 11 -0.79 3.29 -2.80
N ILE A 12 0.30 3.69 -3.45
CA ILE A 12 1.55 4.03 -2.78
C ILE A 12 1.51 5.53 -2.46
N GLY A 13 1.29 5.84 -1.19
CA GLY A 13 1.10 7.21 -0.70
C GLY A 13 2.39 8.00 -0.58
N GLY A 14 2.24 9.32 -0.45
CA GLY A 14 3.30 10.25 -0.05
C GLY A 14 2.71 11.55 0.49
N HIS A 15 3.54 12.59 0.56
CA HIS A 15 3.19 13.97 0.97
C HIS A 15 2.84 14.18 2.45
N SER A 16 1.96 13.37 3.05
CA SER A 16 1.57 13.55 4.45
C SER A 16 2.63 13.09 5.47
N HIS A 17 3.67 12.40 5.00
CA HIS A 17 4.73 11.81 5.83
C HIS A 17 4.23 10.83 6.92
N THR A 18 3.00 10.32 6.78
CA THR A 18 2.43 9.23 7.58
C THR A 18 3.29 7.97 7.51
N PHE A 19 3.51 7.37 8.67
CA PHE A 19 4.16 6.08 8.85
C PHE A 19 3.10 5.00 9.02
N LEU A 20 3.15 3.96 8.17
CA LEU A 20 2.38 2.74 8.32
C LEU A 20 3.35 1.57 8.41
N GLU A 21 3.16 0.69 9.40
CA GLU A 21 3.98 -0.53 9.54
C GLU A 21 3.65 -1.56 8.46
N ALA A 22 2.38 -1.61 8.04
CA ALA A 22 1.85 -2.47 7.00
C ALA A 22 0.75 -1.74 6.20
N PRO A 23 0.39 -2.23 4.99
CA PRO A 23 -0.68 -1.65 4.18
C PRO A 23 -2.03 -1.70 4.91
N VAL A 24 -2.80 -0.62 4.81
CA VAL A 24 -4.18 -0.59 5.29
C VAL A 24 -5.14 -0.94 4.17
N LYS A 25 -6.18 -1.72 4.49
CA LYS A 25 -7.22 -2.12 3.54
C LYS A 25 -8.37 -1.12 3.60
N VAL A 26 -8.74 -0.57 2.45
CA VAL A 26 -9.89 0.33 2.31
C VAL A 26 -10.93 -0.31 1.39
N PRO A 27 -12.17 -0.55 1.85
CA PRO A 27 -13.23 -1.12 1.01
C PRO A 27 -13.58 -0.23 -0.19
N GLN A 28 -13.96 -0.85 -1.30
CA GLN A 28 -14.45 -0.20 -2.52
C GLN A 28 -15.43 -1.11 -3.28
N THR A 29 -16.12 -0.57 -4.29
CA THR A 29 -17.23 -1.24 -4.99
C THR A 29 -16.89 -2.60 -5.60
N LEU A 30 -15.63 -2.82 -5.97
CA LEU A 30 -15.07 -4.02 -6.60
C LEU A 30 -14.03 -4.72 -5.69
N GLY A 31 -14.15 -4.61 -4.36
CA GLY A 31 -13.25 -5.27 -3.41
C GLY A 31 -12.58 -4.30 -2.44
N GLU A 32 -11.25 -4.26 -2.43
CA GLU A 32 -10.47 -3.39 -1.53
C GLU A 32 -9.33 -2.71 -2.29
N THR A 33 -8.93 -1.54 -1.79
CA THR A 33 -7.71 -0.82 -2.18
C THR A 33 -6.74 -0.87 -1.02
N LEU A 34 -5.51 -1.32 -1.27
CA LEU A 34 -4.43 -1.28 -0.27
C LEU A 34 -3.77 0.09 -0.29
N VAL A 35 -3.65 0.75 0.85
CA VAL A 35 -2.94 2.03 0.97
C VAL A 35 -1.69 1.83 1.82
N PHE A 36 -0.53 2.22 1.29
CA PHE A 36 0.73 2.07 2.01
C PHE A 36 1.67 3.26 1.83
N GLN A 37 2.27 3.70 2.93
CA GLN A 37 3.19 4.82 3.00
C GLN A 37 4.12 4.64 4.20
N VAL A 38 5.41 4.90 4.02
CA VAL A 38 6.44 4.53 5.01
C VAL A 38 7.18 5.74 5.60
N GLY A 39 6.52 6.90 5.63
CA GLY A 39 7.08 8.13 6.17
C GLY A 39 7.87 8.95 5.17
N PHE A 40 9.01 9.49 5.59
CA PHE A 40 9.82 10.45 4.84
C PHE A 40 11.31 10.36 5.21
N GLY A 41 12.17 11.11 4.52
CA GLY A 41 13.59 11.21 4.87
C GLY A 41 14.41 9.95 4.61
N GLY A 42 13.87 8.99 3.85
CA GLY A 42 14.57 7.74 3.54
C GLY A 42 14.75 6.80 4.73
N VAL A 43 14.05 7.05 5.85
CA VAL A 43 14.21 6.26 7.10
C VAL A 43 13.67 4.83 6.97
N ASN A 44 12.71 4.61 6.08
CA ASN A 44 12.17 3.29 5.77
C ASN A 44 12.07 3.09 4.25
N LEU A 45 12.27 1.84 3.83
CA LEU A 45 11.95 1.35 2.51
C LEU A 45 10.67 0.51 2.58
N GLY A 46 9.64 0.90 1.84
CA GLY A 46 8.41 0.11 1.74
C GLY A 46 8.60 -1.05 0.79
N ARG A 47 8.36 -2.27 1.26
CA ARG A 47 8.29 -3.48 0.42
C ARG A 47 6.84 -3.92 0.28
N MET A 48 6.40 -4.13 -0.94
CA MET A 48 5.10 -4.71 -1.28
C MET A 48 5.30 -5.92 -2.19
N ASP A 49 4.81 -7.08 -1.78
CA ASP A 49 4.81 -8.28 -2.59
C ASP A 49 3.37 -8.54 -3.09
N PHE A 50 3.18 -8.62 -4.41
CA PHE A 50 1.88 -8.84 -5.04
C PHE A 50 1.84 -10.18 -5.78
N VAL A 51 0.76 -10.93 -5.57
CA VAL A 51 0.40 -12.10 -6.38
C VAL A 51 -0.75 -11.70 -7.31
N LEU A 52 -0.48 -11.75 -8.60
CA LEU A 52 -1.43 -11.39 -9.66
C LEU A 52 -2.03 -12.65 -10.28
N ALA A 53 -3.36 -12.68 -10.43
CA ALA A 53 -4.04 -13.74 -11.19
C ALA A 53 -5.22 -13.15 -11.97
N ARG A 54 -5.30 -13.51 -13.26
CA ARG A 54 -6.37 -13.06 -14.18
C ARG A 54 -6.52 -11.52 -14.22
N GLY A 55 -5.41 -10.80 -14.16
CA GLY A 55 -5.40 -9.33 -14.22
C GLY A 55 -5.80 -8.61 -12.93
N ALA A 56 -5.89 -9.32 -11.80
CA ALA A 56 -6.20 -8.73 -10.50
C ALA A 56 -5.21 -9.17 -9.42
N VAL A 57 -5.02 -8.34 -8.40
CA VAL A 57 -4.27 -8.71 -7.18
C VAL A 57 -5.11 -9.72 -6.37
N LYS A 58 -4.49 -10.84 -5.95
CA LYS A 58 -5.14 -11.87 -5.13
C LYS A 58 -4.62 -11.93 -3.71
N VAL A 59 -3.31 -11.77 -3.56
CA VAL A 59 -2.64 -11.71 -2.27
C VAL A 59 -1.66 -10.56 -2.35
N ALA A 60 -1.61 -9.79 -1.27
CA ALA A 60 -0.58 -8.78 -1.09
C ALA A 60 -0.13 -8.79 0.36
N SER A 61 1.17 -8.65 0.56
CA SER A 61 1.77 -8.36 1.85
C SER A 61 2.64 -7.13 1.71
N GLY A 62 2.73 -6.34 2.77
CA GLY A 62 3.65 -5.21 2.80
C GLY A 62 4.23 -5.00 4.18
N ALA A 63 5.46 -4.48 4.20
CA ALA A 63 6.17 -4.15 5.42
C ALA A 63 7.04 -2.91 5.20
N ALA A 64 7.13 -2.08 6.24
CA ALA A 64 8.12 -1.01 6.29
C ALA A 64 9.44 -1.59 6.78
N MET A 65 10.50 -1.45 5.99
CA MET A 65 11.83 -1.92 6.34
C MET A 65 12.69 -0.73 6.77
N PRO A 66 13.15 -0.66 8.04
CA PRO A 66 14.07 0.39 8.47
C PRO A 66 15.33 0.39 7.61
N VAL A 67 15.70 1.56 7.10
CA VAL A 67 16.99 1.76 6.45
C VAL A 67 17.99 2.07 7.55
N LEU A 68 18.71 1.03 7.99
CA LEU A 68 19.82 1.18 8.93
C LEU A 68 20.99 1.81 8.17
N GLY A 69 21.52 2.91 8.73
CA GLY A 69 22.77 3.52 8.27
C GLY A 69 24.00 2.73 8.68
#